data_AF-W1Y2Q5-F1
#
_entry.id   AF-W1Y2Q5-F1
#
_cell.length_a   1.000
_cell.length_b   1.000
_cell.length_c   1.000
_cell.angle_alpha   90.00
_cell.angle_beta   90.00
_cell.angle_gamma   90.00
#
_symmetry.space_group_name_H-M   'P 1'
#
loop_
_entity.id
_entity.type
_entity.pdbx_description
1 polymer ?
#
loop_
_entity_poly.entity_id
_entity_poly.type
_entity_poly.pdbx_seq_one_letter_code
_entity_poly.pdbx_strand_id
1 'polypeptide(L)' 'MFALCDVNAFYASCETVFRPDLWGKPVVVLSNNDG' A
#
# COMPACT_ATOMS: atom_id res chain seq x y z
N MET A 1 25.23 2.16 -15.91
CA MET A 1 24.05 3.04 -15.78
C MET A 1 23.12 2.40 -14.77
N PHE A 2 22.53 3.15 -13.85
CA PHE A 2 21.58 2.64 -12.85
C PHE A 2 20.31 3.48 -12.86
N ALA A 3 19.18 2.85 -12.56
CA ALA A 3 17.88 3.50 -12.40
C ALA A 3 17.29 3.13 -11.04
N LEU A 4 16.67 4.11 -10.39
CA LEU A 4 15.91 3.90 -9.16
C LEU A 4 14.44 3.68 -9.53
N CYS A 5 13.86 2.61 -9.01
CA CYS A 5 12.43 2.32 -9.15
C CYS A 5 11.81 2.37 -7.76
N ASP A 6 10.77 3.20 -7.59
CA ASP A 6 10.03 3.38 -6.34
C ASP A 6 8.53 3.33 -6.63
N VAL A 7 7.76 2.89 -5.65
CA VAL A 7 6.30 2.79 -5.77
C VAL A 7 5.65 3.59 -4.65
N ASN A 8 4.73 4.49 -5.05
CA ASN A 8 3.95 5.29 -4.12
C ASN A 8 3.16 4.37 -3.17
N ALA A 9 3.45 4.46 -1.87
CA ALA A 9 2.74 3.75 -0.81
C ALA A 9 2.49 2.26 -1.13
N PHE A 10 3.52 1.54 -1.60
CA PHE A 10 3.46 0.19 -2.17
C PHE A 10 2.40 -0.73 -1.53
N TYR A 11 2.47 -0.96 -0.22
CA TYR A 11 1.53 -1.86 0.46
C TYR A 11 0.06 -1.39 0.37
N ALA A 12 -0.21 -0.10 0.59
CA ALA A 12 -1.56 0.43 0.48
C ALA A 12 -2.07 0.43 -0.97
N SER A 13 -1.18 0.67 -1.94
CA SER A 13 -1.51 0.56 -3.36
C SER A 13 -1.83 -0.88 -3.77
N CYS A 14 -1.09 -1.87 -3.28
CA CYS A 14 -1.43 -3.27 -3.50
C CYS A 14 -2.80 -3.62 -2.92
N GLU A 15 -3.07 -3.25 -1.65
CA GLU A 15 -4.37 -3.50 -1.03
C GLU A 15 -5.53 -2.88 -1.82
N THR A 16 -5.43 -1.61 -2.21
CA THR A 16 -6.49 -0.92 -2.98
C THR A 16 -6.72 -1.49 -4.38
N VAL A 17 -5.71 -2.11 -5.01
CA VAL A 17 -5.88 -2.81 -6.30
C VAL A 17 -6.74 -4.07 -6.13
N PHE A 18 -6.52 -4.84 -5.07
CA PHE A 18 -7.25 -6.10 -4.82
C PHE A 18 -8.53 -5.90 -4.00
N ARG A 19 -8.72 -4.72 -3.41
CA ARG A 19 -9.92 -4.32 -2.65
C ARG A 19 -10.54 -3.04 -3.23
N PRO A 20 -11.32 -3.15 -4.32
CA PRO A 20 -11.99 -2.00 -4.95
C PRO A 20 -12.91 -1.22 -4.00
N ASP A 21 -13.41 -1.88 -2.96
CA ASP A 21 -14.23 -1.27 -1.92
C ASP A 21 -13.48 -0.24 -1.06
N LEU A 22 -12.15 -0.19 -1.14
CA LEU A 22 -11.29 0.80 -0.48
C LEU A 22 -11.03 2.06 -1.33
N TRP A 23 -11.51 2.11 -2.57
CA TRP A 23 -11.30 3.26 -3.43
C TRP A 23 -11.94 4.53 -2.88
N GLY A 24 -11.19 5.64 -2.96
CA GLY A 24 -11.60 6.94 -2.41
C GLY A 24 -11.57 7.00 -0.88
N LYS A 25 -11.15 5.93 -0.19
CA LYS A 25 -11.03 5.89 1.27
C LYS A 25 -9.57 6.03 1.69
N PRO A 26 -9.28 6.68 2.82
CA PRO A 26 -7.95 6.66 3.41
C PRO A 26 -7.60 5.22 3.85
N VAL A 27 -6.42 4.74 3.46
CA VAL A 27 -5.94 3.38 3.75
C VAL A 27 -4.61 3.47 4.50
N VAL A 28 -4.46 2.69 5.57
CA VAL A 28 -3.20 2.51 6.30
C VAL A 28 -2.93 1.02 6.45
N VAL A 29 -1.68 0.62 6.26
CA VAL A 29 -1.23 -0.77 6.47
C VAL A 29 -0.27 -0.76 7.65
N LEU A 30 -0.62 -1.52 8.68
CA LEU A 30 0.15 -1.63 9.93
C LEU A 30 0.27 -3.11 10.28
N SER A 31 1.37 -3.45 10.95
CA SER A 31 1.47 -4.75 11.62
C SER A 31 0.66 -4.71 12.91
N ASN A 32 0.11 -5.86 13.28
CA ASN A 32 -0.43 -6.05 14.61
C ASN A 32 0.75 -6.20 15.58
N ASN A 33 1.02 -5.20 16.41
CA ASN A 33 2.17 -5.16 17.31
C ASN A 33 1.89 -5.94 18.61
N ASP A 34 1.25 -7.10 18.49
CA ASP A 34 0.80 -7.96 19.59
C ASP A 34 1.94 -8.84 20.11
N GLY A 35 3.04 -8.20 20.51
CA GLY A 35 4.16 -8.87 21.18
C GLY A 35 3.74 -9.64 22.43
#